data_AF-A0A8T5AVV4-F1
#
_entry.id   AF-A0A8T5AVV4-F1
#
_cell.length_a   1.000
_cell.length_b   1.000
_cell.length_c   1.000
_cell.angle_alpha   90.00
_cell.angle_beta   90.00
_cell.angle_gamma   90.00
#
_symmetry.space_group_name_H-M   'P 1'
#
loop_
_entity.id
_entity.type
_entity.pdbx_description
1 polymer ?
#
loop_
_entity_poly.entity_id
_entity_poly.type
_entity_poly.pdbx_seq_one_letter_code
_entity_poly.pdbx_strand_id
1 'polypeptide(L)'
;MRLEPSARDFSRKTLPSFSARKLQNPRINQIHFHTFRHWKATMLYHQTRDILYVMKFLSHKNIKNTLIYIQLEEAIFRGQEDDFICKAAQTVDEAKTLIEVGFEYVCDFNGIKLFRKRK
;
A
#
# COMPACT_ATOMS: atom_id res chain seq x y z
N MET A 1 -30.27 -43.01 11.33
CA MET A 1 -29.33 -43.35 10.23
C MET A 1 -28.25 -42.28 10.24
N ARG A 2 -27.09 -42.58 10.85
CA ARG A 2 -25.99 -41.63 11.06
C ARG A 2 -25.13 -41.69 9.80
N LEU A 3 -25.11 -40.63 9.00
CA LEU A 3 -24.29 -40.57 7.79
C LEU A 3 -22.83 -40.37 8.19
N GLU A 4 -21.99 -41.38 7.93
CA GLU A 4 -20.54 -41.27 8.09
C GLU A 4 -20.00 -40.25 7.09
N PRO A 5 -19.17 -39.28 7.51
CA PRO A 5 -18.60 -38.30 6.59
C PRO A 5 -17.60 -38.96 5.63
N SER A 6 -17.77 -38.66 4.34
CA SER A 6 -16.93 -39.12 3.23
C SER A 6 -15.46 -38.67 3.41
N ALA A 7 -14.52 -39.57 3.11
CA ALA A 7 -13.07 -39.41 3.23
C ALA A 7 -12.43 -38.27 2.39
N ARG A 8 -13.23 -37.37 1.80
CA ARG A 8 -12.78 -36.22 1.00
C ARG A 8 -12.78 -34.90 1.77
N ASP A 9 -13.39 -34.83 2.95
CA ASP A 9 -13.28 -33.67 3.85
C ASP A 9 -12.04 -33.76 4.74
N PHE A 10 -10.85 -33.86 4.13
CA PHE A 10 -9.61 -33.45 4.80
C PHE A 10 -9.50 -31.92 4.77
N SER A 11 -10.55 -31.23 5.22
CA SER A 11 -10.40 -29.84 5.64
C SER A 11 -9.48 -29.91 6.85
N ARG A 12 -8.22 -29.54 6.63
CA ARG A 12 -7.17 -29.44 7.63
C ARG A 12 -7.75 -28.72 8.85
N LYS A 13 -8.19 -29.49 9.86
CA LYS A 13 -8.33 -29.01 11.24
C LYS A 13 -6.92 -28.84 11.82
N THR A 14 -6.07 -28.08 11.13
CA THR A 14 -4.75 -27.73 11.60
C THR A 14 -4.93 -26.71 12.70
N LEU A 15 -4.41 -27.06 13.86
CA LEU A 15 -4.32 -26.20 15.03
C LEU A 15 -3.81 -24.80 14.63
N PRO A 16 -4.36 -23.72 15.20
CA PRO A 16 -3.91 -22.36 14.88
C PRO A 16 -2.42 -22.24 15.16
N SER A 17 -1.71 -21.59 14.23
CA SER A 17 -0.28 -21.34 14.34
C SER A 17 0.07 -20.70 15.68
N PHE A 18 1.29 -20.93 16.17
CA PHE A 18 1.75 -20.36 17.44
C PHE A 18 1.56 -18.83 17.47
N SER A 19 1.86 -18.15 16.36
CA SER A 19 1.65 -16.71 16.19
C SER A 19 0.18 -16.31 16.34
N ALA A 20 -0.75 -17.06 15.74
CA ALA A 20 -2.19 -16.79 15.87
C ALA A 20 -2.68 -16.95 17.31
N ARG A 21 -2.15 -17.92 18.06
CA ARG A 21 -2.48 -18.12 19.49
C ARG A 21 -1.92 -17.00 20.37
N LYS A 22 -0.65 -16.65 20.16
CA LYS A 22 0.04 -15.61 20.94
C LYS A 22 -0.62 -14.24 20.78
N LEU A 23 -1.06 -13.92 19.56
CA LEU A 23 -1.67 -12.61 19.23
C LEU A 23 -3.20 -12.63 19.31
N GLN A 24 -3.81 -13.75 19.72
CA GLN A 24 -5.27 -13.96 19.76
C GLN A 24 -6.00 -13.54 18.45
N ASN A 25 -5.33 -13.65 17.30
CA ASN A 25 -5.86 -13.23 16.02
C ASN A 25 -5.94 -14.41 15.04
N PRO A 26 -7.14 -14.95 14.77
CA PRO A 26 -7.31 -16.11 13.90
C PRO A 26 -7.00 -15.82 12.43
N ARG A 27 -7.02 -14.54 12.01
CA ARG A 27 -6.73 -14.13 10.61
C ARG A 27 -5.29 -14.41 10.20
N ILE A 28 -4.37 -14.54 11.17
CA ILE A 28 -2.97 -14.87 10.89
C ILE A 28 -2.83 -16.21 10.18
N ASN A 29 -3.74 -17.16 10.43
CA ASN A 29 -3.72 -18.46 9.76
C ASN A 29 -4.10 -18.37 8.27
N GLN A 30 -4.63 -17.23 7.82
CA GLN A 30 -4.97 -16.96 6.42
C GLN A 30 -3.79 -16.34 5.65
N ILE A 31 -2.71 -15.95 6.34
CA ILE A 31 -1.53 -15.36 5.70
C ILE A 31 -0.66 -16.47 5.13
N HIS A 32 -0.41 -16.42 3.83
CA HIS A 32 0.47 -17.34 3.11
C HIS A 32 1.65 -16.59 2.49
N PHE A 33 2.65 -17.32 1.98
CA PHE A 33 3.81 -16.69 1.32
C PHE A 33 3.43 -15.76 0.16
N HIS A 34 2.37 -16.11 -0.59
CA HIS A 34 1.85 -15.28 -1.66
C HIS A 34 1.30 -13.94 -1.16
N THR A 35 0.77 -13.87 0.07
CA THR A 35 0.29 -12.62 0.67
C THR A 35 1.41 -11.58 0.75
N PHE A 36 2.61 -11.98 1.16
CA PHE A 36 3.77 -11.08 1.20
C PHE A 36 4.20 -10.62 -0.20
N ARG A 37 4.16 -11.53 -1.18
CA ARG A 37 4.44 -11.18 -2.58
C ARG A 37 3.44 -10.15 -3.12
N HIS A 38 2.14 -10.37 -2.90
CA HIS A 38 1.09 -9.45 -3.32
C HIS A 38 1.22 -8.09 -2.63
N TRP A 39 1.50 -8.09 -1.33
CA TRP A 39 1.77 -6.86 -0.59
C TRP A 39 2.95 -6.08 -1.19
N LYS A 40 4.10 -6.74 -1.39
CA LYS A 40 5.28 -6.09 -1.97
C LYS A 40 5.03 -5.57 -3.39
N ALA A 41 4.31 -6.32 -4.22
CA ALA A 41 3.96 -5.90 -5.57
C ALA A 41 3.08 -4.64 -5.59
N THR A 42 2.06 -4.62 -4.72
CA THR A 42 1.14 -3.48 -4.61
C THR A 42 1.87 -2.23 -4.10
N MET A 43 2.73 -2.37 -3.08
CA MET A 43 3.55 -1.25 -2.58
C MET A 43 4.56 -0.76 -3.62
N LEU A 44 5.16 -1.67 -4.38
CA LEU A 44 6.12 -1.31 -5.43
C LEU A 44 5.44 -0.49 -6.53
N TYR A 45 4.25 -0.91 -6.96
CA TYR A 45 3.44 -0.16 -7.91
C TYR A 45 3.04 1.21 -7.35
N HIS A 46 2.61 1.28 -6.09
CA HIS A 46 2.27 2.56 -5.46
C HIS A 46 3.46 3.55 -5.44
N GLN A 47 4.68 3.06 -5.18
CA GLN A 47 5.89 3.88 -5.15
C GLN A 47 6.37 4.32 -6.54
N THR A 48 6.42 3.39 -7.50
CA THR A 48 7.01 3.68 -8.82
C THR A 48 6.00 4.14 -9.85
N ARG A 49 4.72 3.80 -9.68
CA ARG A 49 3.64 3.95 -10.66
C ARG A 49 3.96 3.34 -12.05
N ASP A 50 4.91 2.41 -12.10
CA ASP A 50 5.33 1.69 -13.32
C ASP A 50 5.00 0.20 -13.20
N ILE A 51 4.03 -0.23 -14.01
CA ILE A 51 3.56 -1.63 -14.02
C ILE A 51 4.53 -2.59 -14.71
N LEU A 52 5.32 -2.13 -15.69
CA LEU A 52 6.30 -2.95 -16.40
C LEU A 52 7.49 -3.27 -15.48
N TYR A 53 7.89 -2.29 -14.67
CA TYR A 53 8.88 -2.50 -13.62
C TYR A 53 8.42 -3.58 -12.61
N VAL A 54 7.17 -3.51 -12.14
CA VAL A 54 6.59 -4.51 -11.24
C VAL A 54 6.50 -5.88 -11.89
N MET A 55 6.13 -5.94 -13.17
CA MET A 55 6.10 -7.19 -13.94
C MET A 55 7.48 -7.85 -14.01
N LYS A 56 8.53 -7.07 -14.28
CA LYS A 56 9.92 -7.53 -14.30
C LYS A 56 10.38 -8.00 -12.93
N PHE A 57 10.08 -7.23 -11.87
CA PHE A 57 10.39 -7.60 -10.48
C PHE A 57 9.76 -8.93 -10.07
N LEU A 58 8.50 -9.16 -10.44
CA LEU A 58 7.79 -10.40 -10.15
C LEU A 58 8.11 -11.54 -11.12
N SER A 59 8.85 -11.27 -12.20
CA SER A 59 9.12 -12.22 -13.29
C SER A 59 7.84 -12.84 -13.86
N HIS A 60 6.78 -12.04 -13.99
CA HIS A 60 5.54 -12.49 -14.62
C HIS A 60 5.70 -12.54 -16.14
N LYS A 61 5.33 -13.68 -16.75
CA LYS A 61 5.34 -13.84 -18.22
C LYS A 61 4.18 -13.10 -18.89
N ASN A 62 3.05 -12.95 -18.19
CA ASN A 62 1.84 -12.32 -18.71
C ASN A 62 1.49 -11.08 -17.89
N ILE A 63 1.37 -9.94 -18.57
CA ILE A 63 1.03 -8.65 -17.94
C ILE A 63 -0.34 -8.66 -17.26
N LYS A 64 -1.30 -9.46 -17.74
CA LYS A 64 -2.64 -9.56 -17.16
C LYS A 64 -2.62 -9.93 -15.67
N ASN A 65 -1.66 -10.77 -15.27
CA ASN A 65 -1.49 -11.17 -13.86
C ASN A 65 -0.97 -10.03 -12.98
N THR A 66 -0.29 -9.05 -13.59
CA THR A 66 0.28 -7.89 -12.88
C THR A 66 -0.73 -6.74 -12.82
N LEU A 67 -1.61 -6.60 -13.81
CA LEU A 67 -2.63 -5.53 -13.85
C LEU A 67 -3.55 -5.53 -12.62
N ILE A 68 -3.75 -6.69 -11.97
CA ILE A 68 -4.51 -6.81 -10.72
C ILE A 68 -3.96 -5.86 -9.64
N TYR A 69 -2.66 -5.59 -9.61
CA TYR A 69 -2.04 -4.70 -8.62
C TYR A 69 -2.43 -3.23 -8.80
N ILE A 70 -2.85 -2.81 -10.00
CA ILE A 70 -3.36 -1.47 -10.24
C ILE A 70 -4.69 -1.31 -9.50
N GLN A 71 -5.60 -2.25 -9.69
CA GLN A 71 -6.91 -2.25 -9.04
C GLN A 71 -6.81 -2.38 -7.52
N LEU A 72 -5.86 -3.19 -7.04
CA LEU A 72 -5.60 -3.34 -5.60
C LEU A 72 -5.03 -2.05 -5.00
N GLU A 73 -4.11 -1.38 -5.70
CA GLU A 73 -3.57 -0.09 -5.27
C GLU A 73 -4.67 0.96 -5.20
N GLU A 74 -5.47 1.11 -6.27
CA GLU A 74 -6.61 2.03 -6.28
C GLU A 74 -7.60 1.72 -5.15
N ALA A 75 -7.89 0.45 -4.86
CA ALA A 75 -8.82 0.07 -3.80
C ALA A 75 -8.28 0.34 -2.39
N ILE A 76 -6.97 0.19 -2.17
CA ILE A 76 -6.32 0.38 -0.86
C ILE A 76 -6.04 1.86 -0.60
N PHE A 77 -5.63 2.61 -1.62
CA PHE A 77 -5.14 3.98 -1.51
C PHE A 77 -6.11 5.05 -2.00
N ARG A 78 -7.32 4.69 -2.48
CA ARG A 78 -8.37 5.64 -2.93
C ARG A 78 -8.71 6.79 -1.97
N GLY A 79 -8.34 6.68 -0.69
CA GLY A 79 -8.52 7.71 0.32
C GLY A 79 -7.24 8.12 1.05
N GLN A 80 -6.08 7.68 0.57
CA GLN A 80 -4.74 8.03 1.05
C GLN A 80 -3.92 8.70 -0.07
N GLU A 81 -4.58 9.35 -1.03
CA GLU A 81 -3.90 10.44 -1.68
C GLU A 81 -3.61 11.44 -0.56
N ASP A 82 -2.34 11.50 -0.15
CA ASP A 82 -1.80 12.63 0.59
C ASP A 82 -2.07 13.85 -0.33
N ASP A 83 -3.28 14.40 -0.26
CA ASP A 83 -3.69 15.63 -0.92
C ASP A 83 -2.79 16.70 -0.30
N PHE A 84 -1.64 16.95 -0.92
CA PHE A 84 -0.78 18.02 -0.48
C PHE A 84 -1.34 19.33 -1.02
N ILE A 85 -1.67 20.25 -0.13
CA ILE A 85 -1.89 21.63 -0.53
C ILE A 85 -0.50 22.21 -0.79
N CYS A 86 -0.19 22.49 -2.06
CA CYS A 86 1.05 23.13 -2.46
C CYS A 86 0.83 24.65 -2.58
N LYS A 87 1.69 25.44 -1.94
CA LYS A 87 1.70 26.91 -2.09
C LYS A 87 3.12 27.38 -2.43
N ALA A 88 3.20 28.40 -3.27
CA ALA A 88 4.45 29.06 -3.62
C ALA A 88 4.51 30.43 -2.92
N ALA A 89 5.68 30.82 -2.45
CA ALA A 89 5.95 32.16 -1.93
C ALA A 89 7.15 32.78 -2.65
N GLN A 90 7.04 34.05 -3.01
CA GLN A 90 8.13 34.81 -3.63
C GLN A 90 8.84 35.71 -2.62
N THR A 91 8.14 36.10 -1.55
CA THR A 91 8.67 36.99 -0.51
C THR A 91 8.87 36.27 0.82
N VAL A 92 9.74 36.82 1.66
CA VAL A 92 10.03 36.28 3.00
C VAL A 92 8.79 36.38 3.90
N ASP A 93 7.99 37.43 3.74
CA ASP A 93 6.76 37.64 4.52
C ASP A 93 5.70 36.59 4.20
N GLU A 94 5.49 36.27 2.91
CA GLU A 94 4.61 35.17 2.49
C GLU A 94 5.11 33.82 3.02
N ALA A 95 6.42 33.55 2.92
CA ALA A 95 7.00 32.32 3.45
C ALA A 95 6.78 32.19 4.97
N LYS A 96 6.92 33.28 5.73
CA LYS A 96 6.68 33.29 7.18
C LYS A 96 5.23 32.92 7.51
N THR A 97 4.25 33.49 6.78
CA THR A 97 2.84 33.13 6.98
C THR A 97 2.55 31.66 6.67
N LEU A 98 3.20 31.08 5.66
CA LEU A 98 3.04 29.66 5.32
C LEU A 98 3.65 28.74 6.38
N ILE A 99 4.80 29.13 6.96
CA ILE A 99 5.44 28.40 8.06
C ILE A 99 4.56 28.45 9.32
N GLU A 100 3.98 29.61 9.66
CA GLU A 100 3.07 29.75 10.81
C GLU A 100 1.81 28.88 10.68
N VAL A 101 1.30 28.70 9.45
CA VAL A 101 0.15 27.82 9.17
C VAL A 101 0.54 26.32 9.18
N GLY A 102 1.84 26.01 9.31
CA GLY A 102 2.36 24.65 9.41
C GLY A 102 2.58 23.98 8.06
N PHE A 103 2.92 24.75 7.01
CA PHE A 103 3.41 24.16 5.77
C PHE A 103 4.91 23.82 5.90
N GLU A 104 5.31 22.68 5.34
CA GLU A 104 6.71 22.25 5.25
C GLU A 104 7.36 22.81 3.98
N TYR A 105 8.59 23.31 4.11
CA TYR A 105 9.41 23.71 2.98
C TYR A 105 9.89 22.49 2.18
N VAL A 106 9.78 22.56 0.84
CA VAL A 106 10.15 21.47 -0.07
C VAL A 106 11.39 21.81 -0.89
N CYS A 107 11.32 22.84 -1.74
CA CYS A 107 12.45 23.29 -2.54
C CYS A 107 12.30 24.74 -3.02
N ASP A 108 13.41 25.32 -3.47
CA ASP A 108 13.48 26.61 -4.14
C ASP A 108 13.65 26.36 -5.65
N PHE A 109 12.78 26.95 -6.47
CA PHE A 109 12.86 26.88 -7.93
C PHE A 109 12.80 28.29 -8.51
N ASN A 110 13.87 28.74 -9.18
CA ASN A 110 13.98 30.08 -9.77
C ASN A 110 13.70 31.24 -8.79
N GLY A 111 14.12 31.11 -7.52
CA GLY A 111 13.89 32.12 -6.48
C GLY A 111 12.49 32.08 -5.85
N ILE A 112 11.64 31.14 -6.25
CA ILE A 112 10.31 30.91 -5.68
C ILE A 112 10.39 29.71 -4.72
N LYS A 113 9.93 29.89 -3.49
CA LYS A 113 9.94 28.86 -2.44
C LYS A 113 8.66 28.04 -2.50
N LEU A 114 8.77 26.72 -2.56
CA LEU A 114 7.63 25.80 -2.57
C LEU A 114 7.41 25.17 -1.20
N PHE A 115 6.14 25.18 -0.78
CA PHE A 115 5.67 24.68 0.50
C PHE A 115 4.55 23.66 0.29
N ARG A 116 4.51 22.61 1.12
CA ARG A 116 3.44 21.60 1.12
C ARG A 116 2.84 21.41 2.51
N LYS A 117 1.56 21.11 2.57
CA LYS A 117 0.87 20.68 3.80
C LYS A 117 -0.05 19.51 3.48
N ARG A 118 -0.01 18.46 4.30
CA ARG A 118 -1.00 17.36 4.21
C ARG A 118 -2.39 17.90 4.54
N LYS A 119 -3.37 17.58 3.71
CA LYS A 119 -4.78 17.91 3.94
C LYS A 119 -5.31 17.29 5.22
#